data_AF-A0A538E606-F1
#
_entry.id   AF-A0A538E606-F1
#
_cell.length_a   1.000
_cell.length_b   1.000
_cell.length_c   1.000
_cell.angle_alpha   90.00
_cell.angle_beta   90.00
_cell.angle_gamma   90.00
#
_symmetry.space_group_name_H-M   'P 1'
#
loop_
_entity.id
_entity.type
_entity.pdbx_description
1 polymer ?
#
loop_
_entity_poly.entity_id
_entity_poly.type
_entity_poly.pdbx_seq_one_letter_code
_entity_poly.pdbx_strand_id
1 'polypeptide(L)'
;MAAEAGQHCLEAFALYDAARYGAAGRVAGRLDELAGAIGTELVAGYADVARGLAGSWSVEDAAALEDAAARLERLDALLAAAHAAMAASRAYGRAGRHRDATRTRDLALTLDLRCRGTGAPWRAVGDATALTPREHEIALLAAARVSSGDIALRLSLSVRTVNNHLHRAYVKLGISGRAQLAAVLRQQR
;
A
#
# COMPACT_ATOMS: atom_id res chain seq x y z
N MET A 1 -23.36 -6.98 -7.38
CA MET A 1 -23.10 -5.71 -8.10
C MET A 1 -22.24 -5.91 -9.35
N ALA A 2 -20.91 -6.13 -9.27
CA ALA A 2 -20.07 -6.30 -10.48
C ALA A 2 -20.18 -7.70 -11.13
N ALA A 3 -20.18 -8.77 -10.31
CA ALA A 3 -20.38 -10.15 -10.77
C ALA A 3 -21.75 -10.35 -11.45
N GLU A 4 -22.80 -9.77 -10.86
CA GLU A 4 -24.17 -9.81 -11.40
C GLU A 4 -24.33 -9.01 -12.70
N ALA A 5 -23.40 -8.09 -12.99
CA ALA A 5 -23.39 -7.28 -14.21
C ALA A 5 -22.46 -7.83 -15.31
N GLY A 6 -21.81 -8.99 -15.09
CA GLY A 6 -20.86 -9.58 -16.05
C GLY A 6 -19.56 -8.78 -16.24
N GLN A 7 -19.26 -7.84 -15.35
CA GLN A 7 -18.06 -7.00 -15.43
C GLN A 7 -16.86 -7.65 -14.75
N HIS A 8 -16.42 -8.77 -15.31
CA HIS A 8 -15.40 -9.65 -14.73
C HIS A 8 -14.05 -8.95 -14.46
N CYS A 9 -13.65 -7.97 -15.28
CA CYS A 9 -12.44 -7.18 -15.02
C CYS A 9 -12.58 -6.31 -13.77
N LEU A 10 -13.71 -5.60 -13.62
CA LEU A 10 -13.97 -4.75 -12.45
C LEU A 10 -14.09 -5.59 -11.17
N GLU A 11 -14.71 -6.78 -11.28
CA GLU A 11 -14.78 -7.76 -10.22
C GLU A 11 -13.38 -8.18 -9.77
N ALA A 12 -12.49 -8.53 -10.70
CA ALA A 12 -11.11 -8.92 -10.39
C ALA A 12 -10.34 -7.80 -9.66
N PHE A 13 -10.49 -6.53 -10.07
CA PHE A 13 -9.87 -5.40 -9.35
C PHE A 13 -10.41 -5.25 -7.93
N ALA A 14 -11.73 -5.33 -7.74
CA ALA A 14 -12.34 -5.20 -6.42
C ALA A 14 -11.95 -6.35 -5.48
N LEU A 15 -11.90 -7.58 -6.00
CA LEU A 15 -11.46 -8.76 -5.24
C LEU A 15 -9.97 -8.67 -4.90
N TYR A 16 -9.13 -8.20 -5.83
CA TYR A 16 -7.73 -7.98 -5.54
C TYR A 16 -7.55 -6.95 -4.42
N ASP A 17 -8.27 -5.82 -4.47
CA ASP A 17 -8.19 -4.80 -3.42
C ASP A 17 -8.64 -5.36 -2.06
N ALA A 18 -9.73 -6.15 -2.03
CA ALA A 18 -10.14 -6.87 -0.83
C ALA A 18 -9.07 -7.84 -0.30
N ALA A 19 -8.33 -8.53 -1.18
CA ALA A 19 -7.21 -9.38 -0.80
C ALA A 19 -6.11 -8.60 -0.07
N ARG A 20 -5.77 -7.40 -0.56
CA ARG A 20 -4.75 -6.52 0.07
C ARG A 20 -5.12 -6.10 1.48
N TYR A 21 -6.42 -5.96 1.75
CA TYR A 21 -6.94 -5.59 3.07
C TYR A 21 -7.30 -6.79 3.95
N GLY A 22 -6.73 -7.97 3.67
CA GLY A 22 -6.82 -9.13 4.56
C GLY A 22 -7.99 -10.08 4.28
N ALA A 23 -8.69 -9.92 3.16
CA ALA A 23 -9.73 -10.86 2.73
C ALA A 23 -9.21 -11.95 1.78
N ALA A 24 -7.90 -12.11 1.63
CA ALA A 24 -7.27 -13.01 0.64
C ALA A 24 -7.88 -14.43 0.63
N GLY A 25 -8.01 -15.07 1.80
CA GLY A 25 -8.60 -16.43 1.91
C GLY A 25 -10.07 -16.52 1.47
N ARG A 26 -10.82 -15.41 1.45
CA ARG A 26 -12.21 -15.37 0.98
C ARG A 26 -12.33 -15.12 -0.52
N VAL A 27 -11.31 -14.54 -1.15
CA VAL A 27 -11.38 -14.06 -2.55
C VAL A 27 -10.46 -14.82 -3.50
N ALA A 28 -9.49 -15.58 -2.99
CA ALA A 28 -8.51 -16.32 -3.82
C ALA A 28 -9.18 -17.26 -4.83
N GLY A 29 -10.13 -18.09 -4.39
CA GLY A 29 -10.82 -19.02 -5.30
C GLY A 29 -11.61 -18.31 -6.41
N ARG A 30 -12.27 -17.18 -6.10
CA ARG A 30 -12.98 -16.41 -7.11
C ARG A 30 -12.04 -15.69 -8.08
N LEU A 31 -10.88 -15.22 -7.60
CA LEU A 31 -9.84 -14.68 -8.47
C LEU A 31 -9.25 -15.75 -9.39
N ASP A 32 -9.08 -17.00 -8.93
CA ASP A 32 -8.66 -18.13 -9.78
C ASP A 32 -9.68 -18.40 -10.90
N GLU A 33 -10.98 -18.42 -10.58
CA GLU A 33 -12.04 -18.57 -11.58
C GLU A 33 -12.01 -17.45 -12.62
N LEU A 34 -11.86 -16.20 -12.17
CA LEU A 34 -11.78 -15.03 -13.06
C LEU A 34 -10.50 -15.04 -13.91
N ALA A 35 -9.38 -15.52 -13.37
CA ALA A 35 -8.15 -15.69 -14.13
C ALA A 35 -8.33 -16.68 -15.27
N GLY A 36 -9.00 -17.81 -15.03
CA GLY A 36 -9.34 -18.79 -16.07
C GLY A 36 -10.34 -18.27 -17.10
N ALA A 37 -11.33 -17.49 -16.68
CA ALA A 37 -12.38 -16.98 -17.56
C ALA A 37 -11.92 -15.78 -18.43
N ILE A 38 -11.13 -14.86 -17.86
CA ILE A 38 -10.64 -13.66 -18.57
C ILE A 38 -9.37 -13.99 -19.37
N GLY A 39 -8.51 -14.88 -18.86
CA GLY A 39 -7.29 -15.31 -19.54
C GLY A 39 -6.21 -14.23 -19.65
N THR A 40 -6.23 -13.20 -18.80
CA THR A 40 -5.22 -12.13 -18.81
C THR A 40 -4.16 -12.36 -17.75
N GLU A 41 -2.90 -12.04 -18.11
CA GLU A 41 -1.75 -12.11 -17.21
C GLU A 41 -1.90 -11.22 -15.96
N LEU A 42 -2.66 -10.13 -16.06
CA LEU A 42 -2.92 -9.23 -14.94
C LEU A 42 -3.79 -9.91 -13.87
N VAL A 43 -4.89 -10.54 -14.29
CA VAL A 43 -5.81 -11.22 -13.35
C VAL A 43 -5.18 -12.50 -12.81
N ALA A 44 -4.39 -13.21 -13.61
CA ALA A 44 -3.57 -14.32 -13.13
C ALA A 44 -2.60 -13.87 -12.03
N GLY A 45 -1.92 -12.72 -12.21
CA GLY A 45 -1.08 -12.13 -11.17
C GLY A 45 -1.85 -11.77 -9.89
N TYR A 46 -3.09 -11.28 -10.00
CA TYR A 46 -3.93 -11.02 -8.81
C TYR A 46 -4.31 -12.29 -8.07
N ALA A 47 -4.63 -13.36 -8.79
CA ALA A 47 -4.93 -14.67 -8.22
C ALA A 47 -3.70 -15.26 -7.50
N ASP A 48 -2.52 -15.19 -8.12
CA ASP A 48 -1.26 -15.65 -7.53
C ASP A 48 -0.95 -14.93 -6.20
N VAL A 49 -1.11 -13.61 -6.16
CA VAL A 49 -0.93 -12.83 -4.93
C VAL A 49 -1.96 -13.21 -3.86
N ALA A 50 -3.24 -13.34 -4.23
CA ALA A 50 -4.29 -13.72 -3.28
C ALA A 50 -4.04 -15.11 -2.68
N ARG A 51 -3.56 -16.05 -3.49
CA ARG A 51 -3.19 -17.41 -3.05
C ARG A 51 -2.03 -17.38 -2.06
N GLY A 52 -0.95 -16.68 -2.39
CA GLY A 52 0.21 -16.55 -1.49
C GLY A 52 -0.14 -15.85 -0.17
N LEU A 53 -1.03 -14.86 -0.20
CA LEU A 53 -1.52 -14.19 1.02
C LEU A 53 -2.45 -15.06 1.88
N ALA A 54 -3.15 -16.03 1.26
CA ALA A 54 -3.99 -17.00 1.95
C ALA A 54 -3.20 -18.22 2.47
N GLY A 55 -1.94 -18.37 2.05
CA GLY A 55 -1.06 -19.47 2.40
C GLY A 55 -0.58 -19.48 3.85
N SER A 56 0.28 -20.45 4.17
CA SER A 56 0.84 -20.68 5.50
C SER A 56 2.10 -19.85 5.78
N TRP A 57 2.50 -18.99 4.84
CA TRP A 57 3.71 -18.16 4.90
C TRP A 57 4.99 -19.01 4.87
N SER A 58 4.98 -20.05 4.04
CA SER A 58 6.15 -20.90 3.79
C SER A 58 7.16 -20.24 2.85
N VAL A 59 8.31 -20.90 2.62
CA VAL A 59 9.31 -20.46 1.62
C VAL A 59 8.74 -20.54 0.21
N GLU A 60 7.91 -21.55 -0.06
CA GLU A 60 7.21 -21.74 -1.33
C GLU A 60 6.18 -20.63 -1.56
N ASP A 61 5.39 -20.26 -0.55
CA ASP A 61 4.48 -19.11 -0.62
C ASP A 61 5.26 -17.81 -0.90
N ALA A 62 6.41 -17.64 -0.25
CA ALA A 62 7.28 -16.48 -0.44
C ALA A 62 7.81 -16.39 -1.88
N ALA A 63 8.27 -17.52 -2.43
CA ALA A 63 8.75 -17.60 -3.81
C ALA A 63 7.62 -17.33 -4.82
N ALA A 64 6.43 -17.90 -4.59
CA ALA A 64 5.26 -17.66 -5.43
C ALA A 64 4.83 -16.17 -5.42
N LEU A 65 4.89 -15.51 -4.26
CA LEU A 65 4.61 -14.07 -4.14
C LEU A 65 5.65 -13.22 -4.86
N GLU A 66 6.92 -13.65 -4.85
CA GLU A 66 7.98 -12.98 -5.59
C GLU A 66 7.81 -13.13 -7.12
N ASP A 67 7.47 -14.32 -7.60
CA ASP A 67 7.16 -14.56 -9.01
C ASP A 67 5.96 -13.74 -9.47
N ALA A 68 4.92 -13.63 -8.62
CA ALA A 68 3.77 -12.79 -8.87
C ALA A 68 4.16 -11.30 -8.94
N ALA A 69 5.06 -10.84 -8.07
CA ALA A 69 5.59 -9.48 -8.12
C ALA A 69 6.31 -9.20 -9.45
N ALA A 70 7.18 -10.11 -9.88
CA ALA A 70 7.90 -10.00 -11.15
C ALA A 70 6.95 -10.01 -12.36
N ARG A 71 5.88 -10.83 -12.32
CA ARG A 71 4.83 -10.84 -13.36
C ARG A 71 4.13 -9.49 -13.45
N LEU A 72 3.66 -8.98 -12.32
CA LEU A 72 2.92 -7.71 -12.25
C LEU A 72 3.79 -6.51 -12.61
N GLU A 73 5.08 -6.54 -12.29
CA GLU A 73 6.02 -5.51 -12.71
C GLU A 73 6.17 -5.46 -14.23
N ARG A 74 6.28 -6.61 -14.92
CA ARG A 74 6.36 -6.66 -16.39
C ARG A 74 5.11 -6.09 -17.08
N LEU A 75 3.97 -6.09 -16.39
CA LEU A 75 2.71 -5.51 -16.85
C LEU A 75 2.53 -4.04 -16.44
N ASP A 76 3.56 -3.42 -15.84
CA ASP A 76 3.52 -2.08 -15.26
C ASP A 76 2.43 -1.90 -14.18
N ALA A 77 1.97 -3.00 -13.59
CA ALA A 77 1.03 -3.01 -12.47
C ALA A 77 1.77 -2.75 -11.14
N LEU A 78 2.48 -1.62 -11.08
CA LEU A 78 3.52 -1.34 -10.08
C LEU A 78 3.03 -1.41 -8.62
N LEU A 79 1.80 -0.95 -8.32
CA LEU A 79 1.25 -1.07 -6.96
C LEU A 79 1.03 -2.51 -6.57
N ALA A 80 0.52 -3.33 -7.50
CA ALA A 80 0.26 -4.73 -7.25
C ALA A 80 1.57 -5.52 -7.12
N ALA A 81 2.57 -5.17 -7.94
CA ALA A 81 3.93 -5.71 -7.84
C ALA A 81 4.60 -5.35 -6.51
N ALA A 82 4.53 -4.08 -6.08
CA ALA A 82 5.06 -3.63 -4.80
C ALA A 82 4.40 -4.37 -3.62
N HIS A 83 3.08 -4.56 -3.68
CA HIS A 83 2.34 -5.30 -2.66
C HIS A 83 2.75 -6.77 -2.60
N ALA A 84 2.88 -7.45 -3.75
CA ALA A 84 3.34 -8.82 -3.84
C ALA A 84 4.77 -8.97 -3.27
N ALA A 85 5.70 -8.07 -3.62
CA ALA A 85 7.06 -8.07 -3.09
C ALA A 85 7.11 -7.83 -1.56
N MET A 86 6.25 -6.97 -1.03
CA MET A 86 6.12 -6.77 0.42
C MET A 86 5.57 -8.02 1.13
N ALA A 87 4.61 -8.70 0.52
CA ALA A 87 4.07 -9.97 1.02
C ALA A 87 5.14 -11.07 1.02
N ALA A 88 5.93 -11.18 -0.06
CA ALA A 88 7.08 -12.09 -0.16
C ALA A 88 8.11 -11.81 0.95
N SER A 89 8.42 -10.53 1.19
CA SER A 89 9.34 -10.13 2.28
C SER A 89 8.87 -10.62 3.65
N ARG A 90 7.57 -10.50 3.94
CA ARG A 90 6.97 -10.98 5.19
C ARG A 90 7.03 -12.50 5.30
N ALA A 91 6.74 -13.21 4.21
CA ALA A 91 6.80 -14.67 4.16
C ALA A 91 8.24 -15.17 4.38
N TYR A 92 9.22 -14.62 3.66
CA TYR A 92 10.64 -14.92 3.87
C TYR A 92 11.10 -14.59 5.29
N GLY A 93 10.64 -13.47 5.86
CA GLY A 93 10.97 -13.09 7.23
C GLY A 93 10.47 -14.12 8.26
N ARG A 94 9.24 -14.62 8.09
CA ARG A 94 8.67 -15.68 8.94
C ARG A 94 9.39 -17.02 8.77
N ALA A 95 9.85 -17.31 7.56
CA ALA A 95 10.62 -18.51 7.26
C ALA A 95 12.12 -18.41 7.63
N GLY A 96 12.57 -17.33 8.27
CA GLY A 96 13.98 -17.14 8.68
C GLY A 96 14.94 -16.77 7.54
N ARG A 97 14.44 -16.49 6.34
CA ARG A 97 15.21 -16.14 5.14
C ARG A 97 15.48 -14.63 5.09
N HIS A 98 16.24 -14.12 6.06
CA HIS A 98 16.43 -12.66 6.25
C HIS A 98 17.03 -11.93 5.05
N ARG A 99 17.93 -12.56 4.28
CA ARG A 99 18.51 -11.97 3.06
C ARG A 99 17.45 -11.75 1.98
N ASP A 100 16.63 -12.75 1.72
CA ASP A 100 15.54 -12.67 0.74
C ASP A 100 14.45 -11.71 1.19
N ALA A 101 14.15 -11.69 2.49
CA ALA A 101 13.22 -10.73 3.08
C ALA A 101 13.68 -9.28 2.87
N THR A 102 14.98 -9.00 3.02
CA THR A 102 15.54 -7.67 2.79
C THR A 102 15.48 -7.30 1.31
N ARG A 103 15.94 -8.20 0.42
CA ARG A 103 15.94 -7.97 -1.03
C ARG A 103 14.54 -7.66 -1.58
N THR A 104 13.54 -8.45 -1.18
CA THR A 104 12.16 -8.26 -1.63
C THR A 104 11.50 -7.02 -1.02
N ARG A 105 11.89 -6.63 0.20
CA ARG A 105 11.48 -5.33 0.79
C ARG A 105 12.01 -4.16 -0.01
N ASP A 106 13.29 -4.18 -0.38
CA ASP A 106 13.93 -3.09 -1.14
C ASP A 106 13.30 -2.96 -2.53
N LEU A 107 12.98 -4.10 -3.17
CA LEU A 107 12.20 -4.13 -4.40
C LEU A 107 10.81 -3.49 -4.22
N ALA A 108 10.08 -3.87 -3.17
CA ALA A 108 8.75 -3.32 -2.90
C ALA A 108 8.78 -1.79 -2.74
N LEU A 109 9.76 -1.26 -2.02
CA LEU A 109 9.94 0.18 -1.84
C LEU A 109 10.28 0.89 -3.16
N THR A 110 11.14 0.27 -3.98
CA THR A 110 11.50 0.80 -5.32
C THR A 110 10.28 0.86 -6.23
N LEU A 111 9.46 -0.18 -6.24
CA LEU A 111 8.23 -0.25 -7.02
C LEU A 111 7.17 0.73 -6.54
N ASP A 112 7.03 0.92 -5.22
CA ASP A 112 6.12 1.91 -4.65
C ASP A 112 6.52 3.34 -5.06
N LEU A 113 7.82 3.66 -5.03
CA LEU A 113 8.33 4.95 -5.51
C LEU A 113 8.06 5.18 -7.00
N ARG A 114 8.29 4.16 -7.84
CA ARG A 114 7.95 4.22 -9.27
C ARG A 114 6.45 4.39 -9.48
N CYS A 115 5.63 3.70 -8.70
CA CYS A 115 4.19 3.87 -8.70
C CYS A 115 3.81 5.31 -8.32
N ARG A 116 4.43 5.93 -7.30
CA ARG A 116 4.22 7.34 -6.89
C ARG A 116 4.34 8.34 -8.04
N GLY A 117 5.16 8.05 -9.06
CA GLY A 117 5.28 8.87 -10.28
C GLY A 117 4.11 8.79 -11.28
N THR A 118 3.16 7.85 -11.15
CA THR A 118 2.17 7.56 -12.22
C THR A 118 0.82 8.30 -12.09
N GLY A 119 0.61 9.10 -11.03
CA GLY A 119 -0.59 9.97 -10.91
C GLY A 119 -1.95 9.26 -10.85
N ALA A 120 -1.99 7.93 -10.66
CA ALA A 120 -3.22 7.17 -10.85
C ALA A 120 -4.26 7.35 -9.70
N PRO A 121 -5.51 7.78 -9.98
CA PRO A 121 -6.52 8.14 -8.97
C PRO A 121 -7.01 7.01 -8.07
N TRP A 122 -6.96 5.75 -8.54
CA TRP A 122 -7.44 4.58 -7.80
C TRP A 122 -6.61 4.27 -6.53
N ARG A 123 -5.50 4.99 -6.33
CA ARG A 123 -4.67 4.96 -5.10
C ARG A 123 -5.29 5.68 -3.91
N ALA A 124 -6.22 6.61 -4.14
CA ALA A 124 -6.80 7.40 -3.05
C ALA A 124 -7.77 6.58 -2.17
N VAL A 125 -8.12 5.36 -2.59
CA VAL A 125 -8.96 4.45 -1.81
C VAL A 125 -8.07 3.60 -0.90
N GLY A 126 -7.89 4.07 0.34
CA GLY A 126 -7.51 3.21 1.47
C GLY A 126 -6.04 3.20 1.90
N ASP A 127 -5.21 4.18 1.50
CA ASP A 127 -3.92 4.34 2.17
C ASP A 127 -4.13 4.89 3.59
N ALA A 128 -4.41 4.00 4.55
CA ALA A 128 -4.57 4.33 5.96
C ALA A 128 -3.31 4.99 6.57
N THR A 129 -2.18 4.92 5.85
CA THR A 129 -0.91 5.56 6.20
C THR A 129 -0.74 6.95 5.57
N ALA A 130 -1.57 7.31 4.59
CA ALA A 130 -1.58 8.66 4.04
C ALA A 130 -2.16 9.66 5.07
N LEU A 131 -1.57 10.86 5.07
CA LEU A 131 -2.12 11.97 5.83
C LEU A 131 -3.49 12.34 5.27
N THR A 132 -4.47 12.47 6.16
CA THR A 132 -5.74 13.10 5.79
C THR A 132 -5.49 14.54 5.33
N PRO A 133 -6.39 15.16 4.55
CA PRO A 133 -6.23 16.54 4.13
C PRO A 133 -5.94 17.49 5.30
N ARG A 134 -6.60 17.28 6.45
CA ARG A 134 -6.41 18.08 7.65
C ARG A 134 -5.07 17.83 8.35
N GLU A 135 -4.62 16.58 8.43
CA GLU A 135 -3.30 16.26 8.96
C GLU A 135 -2.19 16.84 8.08
N HIS A 136 -2.37 16.79 6.76
CA HIS A 136 -1.44 17.33 5.77
C HIS A 136 -1.32 18.85 5.87
N GLU A 137 -2.45 19.58 5.93
CA GLU A 137 -2.48 21.02 6.11
C GLU A 137 -1.74 21.46 7.39
N ILE A 138 -2.02 20.79 8.52
CA ILE A 138 -1.37 21.06 9.80
C ILE A 138 0.13 20.72 9.74
N ALA A 139 0.51 19.61 9.11
CA ALA A 139 1.89 19.18 8.94
C ALA A 139 2.71 20.16 8.08
N LEU A 140 2.12 20.73 7.03
CA LEU A 140 2.77 21.75 6.19
C LEU A 140 3.04 23.05 6.96
N LEU A 141 2.05 23.56 7.69
CA LEU A 141 2.24 24.74 8.54
C LEU A 141 3.30 24.46 9.63
N ALA A 142 3.31 23.25 10.17
CA ALA A 142 4.31 22.85 11.15
C ALA A 142 5.72 22.75 10.55
N ALA A 143 5.85 22.22 9.33
CA ALA A 143 7.12 22.17 8.59
C ALA A 143 7.64 23.58 8.26
N ALA A 144 6.74 24.54 8.02
CA ALA A 144 7.05 25.95 7.87
C ALA A 144 7.37 26.68 9.19
N ARG A 145 7.61 25.94 10.28
CA ARG A 145 7.97 26.45 11.62
C ARG A 145 6.89 27.33 12.30
N VAL A 146 5.63 27.26 11.86
CA VAL A 146 4.50 27.96 12.52
C VAL A 146 4.10 27.26 13.82
N SER A 147 4.08 27.97 14.95
CA SER A 147 3.84 27.33 16.27
C SER A 147 2.47 26.63 16.33
N SER A 148 2.32 25.60 17.18
CA SER A 148 0.99 24.94 17.34
C SER A 148 -0.09 25.91 17.82
N GLY A 149 0.28 26.97 18.54
CA GLY A 149 -0.61 28.07 18.93
C GLY A 149 -1.07 28.91 17.73
N ASP A 150 -0.16 29.29 16.86
CA ASP A 150 -0.49 30.07 15.66
C ASP A 150 -1.27 29.23 14.64
N ILE A 151 -0.96 27.93 14.52
CA ILE A 151 -1.73 26.99 13.70
C ILE A 151 -3.16 26.88 14.25
N ALA A 152 -3.31 26.76 15.56
CA ALA A 152 -4.60 26.69 16.23
C ALA A 152 -5.44 27.95 15.93
N LEU A 153 -4.85 29.13 16.02
CA LEU A 153 -5.50 30.40 15.67
C LEU A 153 -5.89 30.46 14.19
N ARG A 154 -4.98 30.13 13.28
CA ARG A 154 -5.23 30.18 11.82
C ARG A 154 -6.33 29.23 11.36
N LEU A 155 -6.44 28.08 12.01
CA LEU A 155 -7.35 27.02 11.62
C LEU A 155 -8.60 26.93 12.50
N SER A 156 -8.79 27.87 13.43
CA SER A 156 -9.86 27.90 14.43
C SER A 156 -9.98 26.58 15.21
N LEU A 157 -8.84 26.07 15.69
CA LEU A 157 -8.72 24.84 16.47
C LEU A 157 -8.16 25.10 17.87
N SER A 158 -8.25 24.11 18.75
CA SER A 158 -7.46 24.11 20.00
C SER A 158 -6.02 23.66 19.73
N VAL A 159 -5.07 24.12 20.54
CA VAL A 159 -3.67 23.65 20.51
C VAL A 159 -3.60 22.12 20.74
N ARG A 160 -4.46 21.58 21.59
CA ARG A 160 -4.58 20.13 21.82
C ARG A 160 -4.99 19.40 20.54
N THR A 161 -5.95 19.93 19.79
CA THR A 161 -6.41 19.34 18.51
C THR A 161 -5.27 19.36 17.49
N VAL A 162 -4.54 20.46 17.37
CA VAL A 162 -3.36 20.57 16.50
C VAL A 162 -2.30 19.53 16.88
N ASN A 163 -1.98 19.41 18.17
CA ASN A 163 -0.99 18.43 18.65
C ASN A 163 -1.44 16.99 18.41
N ASN A 164 -2.74 16.69 18.54
CA ASN A 164 -3.28 15.37 18.22
C ASN A 164 -3.16 15.04 16.73
N HIS A 165 -3.46 15.99 15.84
CA HIS A 165 -3.26 15.81 14.40
C HIS A 165 -1.78 15.62 14.05
N LEU A 166 -0.88 16.40 14.66
CA LEU A 166 0.56 16.24 14.48
C LEU A 166 1.06 14.87 14.96
N HIS A 167 0.59 14.40 16.11
CA HIS A 167 0.95 13.08 16.61
C HIS A 167 0.51 11.96 15.66
N ARG A 168 -0.73 12.02 15.16
CA ARG A 168 -1.21 11.08 14.15
C ARG A 168 -0.39 11.16 12.86
N ALA A 169 -0.04 12.37 12.43
CA ALA A 169 0.82 12.57 11.28
C ALA A 169 2.22 11.99 11.49
N TYR A 170 2.79 12.12 12.69
CA TYR A 170 4.11 11.54 13.01
C TYR A 170 4.10 10.02 12.95
N VAL A 171 3.08 9.39 13.53
CA VAL A 171 2.89 7.93 13.48
C VAL A 171 2.77 7.46 12.03
N LYS A 172 1.96 8.16 11.23
CA LYS A 172 1.76 7.84 9.80
C LYS A 172 3.01 8.03 8.95
N LEU A 173 3.81 9.06 9.25
CA LEU A 173 5.05 9.38 8.53
C LEU A 173 6.27 8.63 9.09
N GLY A 174 6.14 7.86 10.18
CA GLY A 174 7.25 7.16 10.82
C GLY A 174 8.32 8.08 11.41
N ILE A 175 7.97 9.31 11.81
CA ILE A 175 8.90 10.30 12.35
C ILE A 175 8.70 10.51 13.84
N SER A 176 9.77 10.88 14.54
CA SER A 176 9.74 11.09 15.99
C SER A 176 9.34 12.51 16.37
N GLY A 177 9.25 13.43 15.41
CA GLY A 177 8.74 14.76 15.70
C GLY A 177 8.94 15.82 14.62
N ARG A 178 8.59 17.04 15.04
CA ARG A 178 8.42 18.22 14.18
C ARG A 178 9.63 18.56 13.32
N ALA A 179 10.85 18.35 13.81
CA ALA A 179 12.07 18.67 13.09
C ALA A 179 12.24 17.86 11.79
N GLN A 180 11.66 16.65 11.75
CA GLN A 180 11.77 15.74 10.60
C GLN A 180 10.70 16.01 9.53
N LEU A 181 9.63 16.75 9.86
CA LEU A 181 8.52 17.03 8.93
C LEU A 181 8.99 17.66 7.62
N ALA A 182 9.83 18.69 7.69
CA ALA A 182 10.29 19.41 6.51
C ALA A 182 11.13 18.53 5.57
N ALA A 183 11.87 17.55 6.12
CA ALA A 183 12.64 16.62 5.31
C ALA A 183 11.72 15.60 4.61
N VAL A 184 10.80 15.00 5.35
CA VAL A 184 9.89 13.96 4.82
C VAL A 184 8.88 14.54 3.82
N LEU A 185 8.31 15.71 4.09
CA LEU A 185 7.34 16.34 3.18
C LEU A 185 7.97 16.81 1.86
N ARG A 186 9.28 17.09 1.84
CA ARG A 186 10.01 17.37 0.59
C ARG A 186 10.19 16.13 -0.30
N GLN A 187 10.20 14.94 0.29
CA GLN A 187 10.32 13.67 -0.44
C GLN A 187 8.98 13.17 -1.00
N GLN A 188 7.87 13.82 -0.62
CA GLN A 188 6.51 13.52 -1.13
C GLN A 188 6.06 14.46 -2.26
N ARG A 189 6.93 15.39 -2.72
CA ARG A 189 6.72 16.21 -3.92
C ARG A 189 7.37 15.55 -5.13
#